data_AF-A0A352WZ77-F1
#
_entry.id   AF-A0A352WZ77-F1
#
_cell.length_a   1.000
_cell.length_b   1.000
_cell.length_c   1.000
_cell.angle_alpha   90.00
_cell.angle_beta   90.00
_cell.angle_gamma   90.00
#
_symmetry.space_group_name_H-M   'P 1'
#
loop_
_entity.id
_entity.type
_entity.pdbx_description
1 polymer ?
#
loop_
_entity_poly.entity_id
_entity_poly.type
_entity_poly.pdbx_seq_one_letter_code
_entity_poly.pdbx_strand_id
1 'polypeptide(L)'
;MMMKGLGVSDGYGIGRVMLILDRKLDYTPREIADVDAEIARFHDAIDQFTKNTLEQADAVRKSTGDKEAEILEGHIAIIADPFMKGEIENLIKAHQCAEAAVEQICQMFIDMFTATGDDLTMQRAADV
;
A
#
# COMPACT_ATOMS: atom_id res chain seq x y z
N MET A 1 16.09 -17.72 28.55
CA MET A 1 15.34 -16.46 28.68
C MET A 1 13.86 -16.83 28.75
N MET A 2 13.11 -16.33 29.72
CA MET A 2 11.68 -16.65 29.89
C MET A 2 10.87 -15.63 29.09
N MET A 3 10.08 -16.07 28.11
CA MET A 3 9.21 -15.18 27.34
C MET A 3 7.95 -14.86 28.16
N LYS A 4 7.66 -13.57 28.36
CA LYS A 4 6.42 -13.07 28.98
C LYS A 4 5.71 -12.16 27.99
N GLY A 5 4.43 -12.39 27.75
CA GLY A 5 3.54 -11.53 26.95
C GLY A 5 2.36 -11.03 27.77
N LEU A 6 1.47 -10.26 27.13
CA LEU A 6 0.17 -9.87 27.67
C LEU A 6 -0.85 -10.98 27.33
N GLY A 7 -1.59 -11.46 28.33
CA GLY A 7 -2.63 -12.47 28.10
C GLY A 7 -3.83 -11.85 27.39
N VAL A 8 -4.16 -12.37 26.20
CA VAL A 8 -5.32 -11.92 25.41
C VAL A 8 -6.44 -12.98 25.39
N SER A 9 -6.08 -14.27 25.43
CA SER A 9 -7.02 -15.40 25.42
C SER A 9 -6.44 -16.58 26.20
N ASP A 10 -7.30 -17.36 26.86
CA ASP A 10 -6.91 -18.53 27.65
C ASP A 10 -6.76 -19.78 26.77
N GLY A 11 -5.73 -20.59 27.06
CA GLY A 11 -5.55 -21.91 26.43
C GLY A 11 -4.10 -22.28 26.12
N TYR A 12 -3.91 -23.44 25.48
CA TYR A 12 -2.63 -23.88 24.92
C TYR A 12 -2.78 -24.15 23.41
N GLY A 13 -1.89 -23.57 22.60
CA GLY A 13 -1.84 -23.78 21.15
C GLY A 13 -0.66 -24.66 20.77
N ILE A 14 -0.90 -25.68 19.94
CA ILE A 14 0.15 -26.54 19.36
C ILE A 14 0.06 -26.41 17.84
N GLY A 15 1.13 -25.94 17.21
CA GLY A 15 1.13 -25.68 15.78
C GLY A 15 2.51 -25.32 15.25
N ARG A 16 2.57 -25.04 13.95
CA ARG A 16 3.79 -24.54 13.30
C ARG A 16 3.85 -23.02 13.46
N VAL A 17 5.06 -22.53 13.71
CA VAL A 17 5.34 -21.10 13.73
C VAL A 17 5.41 -20.60 12.29
N MET A 18 4.61 -19.60 11.95
CA MET A 18 4.74 -18.82 10.72
C MET A 18 5.36 -17.47 11.10
N LEU A 19 6.58 -17.22 10.63
CA LEU A 19 7.25 -15.94 10.82
C LEU A 19 6.80 -14.98 9.71
N ILE A 20 6.11 -13.92 10.09
CA ILE A 20 5.85 -12.79 9.21
C ILE A 20 7.03 -11.84 9.40
N LEU A 21 7.88 -11.74 8.38
CA LEU A 21 9.04 -10.87 8.37
C LEU A 21 8.74 -9.67 7.50
N ASP A 22 9.08 -8.47 7.99
CA ASP A 22 9.00 -7.27 7.17
C ASP A 22 9.97 -7.39 6.00
N ARG A 23 9.45 -7.17 4.79
CA ARG A 23 10.29 -7.02 3.60
C ARG A 23 10.75 -5.58 3.52
N LYS A 24 12.06 -5.38 3.40
CA LYS A 24 12.58 -4.07 3.06
C LYS A 24 12.28 -3.77 1.59
N LEU A 25 11.54 -2.70 1.35
CA LEU A 25 11.24 -2.17 0.02
C LEU A 25 12.32 -1.16 -0.39
N ASP A 26 13.60 -1.53 -0.23
CA ASP A 26 14.71 -0.63 -0.51
C ASP A 26 14.84 -0.44 -2.03
N TYR A 27 14.89 0.81 -2.48
CA TYR A 27 15.19 1.18 -3.86
C TYR A 27 16.22 2.31 -3.89
N THR A 28 16.91 2.49 -5.02
CA THR A 28 17.86 3.61 -5.20
C THR A 28 17.22 4.64 -6.13
N PRO A 29 16.98 5.88 -5.66
CA PRO A 29 16.53 6.96 -6.52
C PRO A 29 17.50 7.13 -7.69
N ARG A 30 16.97 7.17 -8.90
CA ARG A 30 17.75 7.38 -10.12
C ARG A 30 16.98 8.24 -11.09
N GLU A 31 17.72 8.95 -11.91
CA GLU A 31 17.15 9.57 -13.09
C GLU A 31 16.90 8.51 -14.17
N ILE A 32 15.75 8.60 -14.83
CA ILE A 32 15.39 7.70 -15.93
C ILE A 32 15.74 8.33 -17.28
N ALA A 33 16.25 7.51 -18.20
CA ALA A 33 16.54 7.92 -19.57
C ALA A 33 15.31 7.79 -20.48
N ASP A 34 14.49 6.76 -20.26
CA ASP A 34 13.30 6.44 -21.06
C ASP A 34 12.03 6.63 -20.23
N VAL A 35 11.40 7.80 -20.42
CA VAL A 35 10.18 8.19 -19.71
C VAL A 35 9.01 7.32 -20.08
N ASP A 36 8.84 7.01 -21.38
CA ASP A 36 7.69 6.25 -21.87
C ASP A 36 7.73 4.81 -21.35
N ALA A 37 8.92 4.20 -21.33
CA ALA A 37 9.12 2.88 -20.75
C ALA A 37 8.82 2.85 -19.24
N GLU A 38 9.20 3.90 -18.50
CA GLU A 38 8.94 3.97 -17.06
C GLU A 38 7.46 4.19 -16.74
N ILE A 39 6.75 5.01 -17.53
CA ILE A 39 5.30 5.19 -17.40
C ILE A 39 4.57 3.87 -17.68
N ALA A 40 4.97 3.14 -18.73
CA ALA A 40 4.40 1.83 -19.02
C ALA A 40 4.64 0.84 -17.86
N ARG A 41 5.86 0.82 -17.30
CA ARG A 41 6.19 0.00 -16.12
C ARG A 41 5.33 0.34 -14.91
N PHE A 42 5.04 1.62 -14.69
CA PHE A 42 4.18 2.08 -13.62
C PHE A 42 2.71 1.64 -13.83
N HIS A 43 2.17 1.79 -15.04
CA HIS A 43 0.81 1.33 -15.37
C HIS A 43 0.67 -0.18 -15.22
N ASP A 44 1.65 -0.96 -15.72
CA ASP A 44 1.67 -2.41 -15.54
C ASP A 44 1.67 -2.81 -14.06
N ALA A 45 2.41 -2.07 -13.22
CA ALA A 45 2.44 -2.31 -11.78
C ALA A 45 1.09 -2.01 -11.11
N ILE A 46 0.40 -0.93 -11.51
CA ILE A 46 -0.95 -0.60 -11.03
C ILE A 46 -1.95 -1.69 -11.43
N ASP A 47 -1.88 -2.18 -12.66
CA ASP A 47 -2.78 -3.21 -13.16
C ASP A 47 -2.57 -4.53 -12.40
N GLN A 48 -1.32 -4.92 -12.17
CA GLN A 48 -0.98 -6.09 -11.36
C GLN A 48 -1.45 -5.94 -9.92
N PHE A 49 -1.22 -4.78 -9.30
CA PHE A 49 -1.71 -4.48 -7.96
C PHE A 49 -3.24 -4.57 -7.89
N THR A 50 -3.93 -3.90 -8.80
CA THR A 50 -5.40 -3.86 -8.86
C THR A 50 -5.97 -5.26 -8.97
N LYS A 51 -5.44 -6.08 -9.88
CA LYS A 51 -5.87 -7.47 -10.06
C LYS A 51 -5.66 -8.31 -8.79
N ASN A 52 -4.45 -8.27 -8.22
CA ASN A 52 -4.12 -9.06 -7.05
C ASN A 52 -4.97 -8.66 -5.84
N THR A 53 -5.18 -7.37 -5.64
CA THR A 53 -5.97 -6.84 -4.52
C THR A 53 -7.46 -7.14 -4.68
N LEU A 54 -7.99 -7.14 -5.91
CA LEU A 54 -9.38 -7.57 -6.18
C LEU A 54 -9.58 -9.06 -5.87
N GLU A 55 -8.64 -9.92 -6.28
CA GLU A 55 -8.68 -11.35 -5.97
C GLU A 55 -8.64 -11.59 -4.45
N GLN A 56 -7.86 -10.79 -3.71
CA GLN A 56 -7.83 -10.83 -2.25
C GLN A 56 -9.13 -10.30 -1.63
N ALA A 57 -9.70 -9.20 -2.14
CA ALA A 57 -10.98 -8.67 -1.68
C ALA A 57 -12.10 -9.70 -1.82
N ASP A 58 -12.17 -10.41 -2.95
CA ASP A 58 -13.14 -11.48 -3.16
C ASP A 58 -12.94 -12.68 -2.23
N ALA A 59 -11.70 -13.01 -1.88
CA ALA A 59 -11.40 -14.06 -0.91
C ALA A 59 -11.79 -13.64 0.52
N VAL A 60 -11.52 -12.39 0.90
CA VAL A 60 -11.91 -11.81 2.19
C VAL A 60 -13.44 -11.73 2.31
N ARG A 61 -14.12 -11.30 1.24
CA ARG A 61 -15.58 -11.23 1.16
C ARG A 61 -16.24 -12.56 1.49
N LYS A 62 -15.69 -13.66 0.96
CA LYS A 62 -16.22 -15.02 1.19
C LYS A 62 -15.91 -15.58 2.58
N SER A 63 -14.85 -15.12 3.23
CA SER A 63 -14.34 -15.72 4.46
C SER A 63 -14.67 -14.92 5.72
N THR A 64 -14.64 -13.60 5.65
CA THR A 64 -14.72 -12.68 6.80
C THR A 64 -15.94 -11.78 6.70
N GLY A 65 -16.24 -11.23 5.52
CA GLY A 65 -17.41 -10.40 5.29
C GLY A 65 -17.17 -9.29 4.27
N ASP A 66 -18.26 -8.63 3.85
CA ASP A 66 -18.21 -7.54 2.87
C ASP A 66 -17.44 -6.32 3.40
N LYS A 67 -17.59 -5.99 4.69
CA LYS A 67 -16.98 -4.79 5.29
C LYS A 67 -15.45 -4.85 5.27
N GLU A 68 -14.87 -6.02 5.47
CA GLU A 68 -13.43 -6.22 5.44
C GLU A 68 -12.89 -6.22 4.00
N ALA A 69 -13.70 -6.66 3.03
CA ALA A 69 -13.35 -6.58 1.61
C ALA A 69 -13.35 -5.13 1.10
N GLU A 70 -14.27 -4.28 1.59
CA GLU A 70 -14.35 -2.85 1.25
C GLU A 70 -13.05 -2.10 1.57
N ILE A 71 -12.28 -2.51 2.58
CA ILE A 71 -10.98 -1.92 2.92
C ILE A 71 -10.00 -2.08 1.73
N LEU A 72 -9.93 -3.28 1.15
CA LEU A 72 -9.05 -3.58 0.02
C LEU A 72 -9.51 -2.87 -1.26
N GLU A 73 -10.82 -2.77 -1.48
CA GLU A 73 -11.40 -1.99 -2.57
C GLU A 73 -11.10 -0.48 -2.41
N GLY A 74 -11.04 0.01 -1.18
CA GLY A 74 -10.59 1.37 -0.85
C GLY A 74 -9.16 1.64 -1.33
N HIS A 75 -8.22 0.73 -1.07
CA HIS A 75 -6.83 0.88 -1.56
C HIS A 75 -6.75 0.90 -3.09
N ILE A 76 -7.58 0.09 -3.77
CA ILE A 76 -7.69 0.14 -5.24
C ILE A 76 -8.21 1.50 -5.69
N ALA A 77 -9.23 2.03 -5.04
CA ALA A 77 -9.81 3.33 -5.38
C ALA A 77 -8.79 4.48 -5.22
N ILE A 78 -7.92 4.41 -4.20
CA ILE A 78 -6.86 5.39 -3.97
C ILE A 78 -5.88 5.42 -5.13
N ILE A 79 -5.28 4.28 -5.49
CA ILE A 79 -4.31 4.25 -6.59
C ILE A 79 -4.98 4.45 -7.97
N ALA A 80 -6.28 4.15 -8.09
CA ALA A 80 -7.06 4.40 -9.29
C ALA A 80 -7.35 5.88 -9.54
N ASP A 81 -7.21 6.73 -8.52
CA ASP A 81 -7.53 8.15 -8.60
C ASP A 81 -6.71 8.87 -9.70
N PRO A 82 -7.37 9.55 -10.66
CA PRO A 82 -6.69 10.20 -11.77
C PRO A 82 -5.73 11.31 -11.34
N PHE A 83 -5.98 11.98 -10.22
CA PHE A 83 -5.10 13.02 -9.71
C PHE A 83 -3.82 12.39 -9.14
N MET A 84 -3.94 11.34 -8.33
CA MET A 84 -2.76 10.62 -7.82
C MET A 84 -1.91 10.04 -8.97
N LYS A 85 -2.53 9.37 -9.95
CA LYS A 85 -1.82 8.84 -11.12
C LYS A 85 -1.16 9.94 -11.93
N GLY A 86 -1.86 11.06 -12.17
CA GLY A 86 -1.36 12.19 -12.94
C GLY A 86 -0.13 12.81 -12.30
N GLU A 87 -0.13 13.02 -10.98
CA GLU A 87 1.03 13.57 -10.27
C GLU A 87 2.23 12.63 -10.29
N ILE A 88 2.02 11.31 -10.13
CA ILE A 88 3.11 10.32 -10.25
C ILE A 88 3.69 10.34 -11.67
N GLU A 89 2.84 10.35 -12.71
CA GLU A 89 3.30 10.46 -14.10
C GLU A 89 4.06 11.75 -14.37
N ASN A 90 3.66 12.88 -13.75
CA ASN A 90 4.36 14.15 -13.91
C ASN A 90 5.78 14.09 -13.33
N LEU A 91 5.96 13.45 -12.17
CA LEU A 91 7.29 13.22 -11.59
C LEU A 91 8.13 12.29 -12.47
N ILE A 92 7.53 11.23 -13.02
CA ILE A 92 8.22 10.33 -13.96
C ILE A 92 8.64 11.09 -15.23
N LYS A 93 7.77 11.95 -15.77
CA LYS A 93 8.09 12.84 -16.92
C LYS A 93 9.19 13.84 -16.59
N ALA A 94 9.39 14.19 -15.32
CA ALA A 94 10.51 14.98 -14.83
C ALA A 94 11.79 14.15 -14.61
N HIS A 95 11.89 12.98 -15.23
CA HIS A 95 13.01 12.03 -15.15
C HIS A 95 13.20 11.32 -13.80
N GLN A 96 12.20 11.31 -12.92
CA GLN A 96 12.26 10.55 -11.67
C GLN A 96 11.89 9.07 -11.89
N CYS A 97 12.53 8.13 -11.20
CA CYS A 97 12.12 6.72 -11.25
C CYS A 97 10.76 6.51 -10.57
N ALA A 98 9.99 5.52 -11.05
CA ALA A 98 8.63 5.29 -10.61
C ALA A 98 8.52 5.05 -9.09
N GLU A 99 9.48 4.31 -8.49
CA GLU A 99 9.49 4.07 -7.05
C GLU A 99 9.57 5.37 -6.25
N ALA A 100 10.45 6.29 -6.67
CA ALA A 100 10.60 7.59 -6.03
C ALA A 100 9.39 8.48 -6.24
N ALA A 101 8.80 8.44 -7.43
CA ALA A 101 7.62 9.22 -7.75
C ALA A 101 6.41 8.77 -6.89
N VAL A 102 6.19 7.45 -6.79
CA VAL A 102 5.14 6.88 -5.95
C VAL A 102 5.38 7.21 -4.48
N GLU A 103 6.58 6.99 -3.96
CA GLU A 103 6.90 7.29 -2.56
C GLU A 103 6.66 8.77 -2.22
N GLN A 104 7.09 9.68 -3.09
CA GLN A 104 6.90 11.11 -2.89
C GLN A 104 5.43 11.51 -2.85
N ILE A 105 4.61 10.98 -3.76
CA ILE A 105 3.17 11.29 -3.79
C ILE A 105 2.46 10.64 -2.61
N CYS A 106 2.75 9.39 -2.27
CA CYS A 106 2.21 8.76 -1.06
C CYS A 106 2.56 9.55 0.19
N GLN A 107 3.81 9.98 0.35
CA GLN A 107 4.23 10.78 1.50
C GLN A 107 3.48 12.12 1.57
N MET A 108 3.26 12.78 0.44
CA MET A 108 2.46 14.01 0.38
C MET A 108 1.01 13.78 0.87
N PHE A 109 0.37 12.67 0.48
CA PHE A 109 -0.96 12.31 0.96
C PHE A 109 -0.97 11.95 2.45
N ILE A 110 0.03 11.19 2.92
CA ILE A 110 0.22 10.86 4.34
C ILE A 110 0.34 12.15 5.17
N ASP A 111 1.18 13.09 4.74
CA ASP A 111 1.39 14.35 5.43
C ASP A 111 0.10 15.18 5.46
N MET A 112 -0.63 15.23 4.34
CA MET A 112 -1.91 15.92 4.25
C MET A 112 -2.97 15.34 5.21
N PHE A 113 -3.10 14.02 5.27
CA PHE A 113 -4.05 13.36 6.18
C PHE A 113 -3.63 13.54 7.64
N THR A 114 -2.33 13.46 7.93
CA THR A 114 -1.80 13.60 9.30
C THR A 114 -1.93 15.05 9.81
N ALA A 115 -1.83 16.05 8.93
CA ALA A 115 -1.93 17.46 9.29
C ALA A 115 -3.33 17.92 9.76
N THR A 116 -4.38 17.14 9.50
CA THR A 116 -5.75 17.49 9.91
C THR A 116 -6.01 17.30 11.40
N GLY A 117 -5.22 16.47 12.10
CA GLY A 117 -5.29 16.26 13.56
C GLY A 117 -6.54 15.54 14.08
N ASP A 118 -7.39 15.01 13.18
CA ASP A 118 -8.58 14.24 13.51
C ASP A 118 -8.28 12.74 13.47
N ASP A 119 -8.66 12.01 14.53
CA ASP A 119 -8.32 10.58 14.71
C ASP A 119 -8.80 9.69 13.55
N LEU A 120 -9.96 9.99 12.97
CA LEU A 120 -10.51 9.25 11.84
C LEU A 120 -9.70 9.51 10.56
N THR A 121 -9.23 10.74 10.37
CA THR A 121 -8.43 11.12 9.20
C THR A 121 -7.00 10.61 9.31
N MET A 122 -6.44 10.53 10.51
CA MET A 122 -5.14 9.89 10.76
C MET A 122 -5.17 8.38 10.48
N GLN A 123 -6.30 7.70 10.70
CA GLN A 123 -6.43 6.29 10.32
C GLN A 123 -6.29 6.09 8.80
N ARG A 124 -6.77 7.05 7.99
CA ARG A 124 -6.60 7.00 6.54
C ARG A 124 -5.15 7.15 6.08
N ALA A 125 -4.29 7.78 6.89
CA ALA A 125 -2.86 7.85 6.60
C ALA A 125 -2.17 6.47 6.74
N ALA A 126 -2.72 5.56 7.55
CA ALA A 126 -2.23 4.18 7.64
C ALA A 126 -2.72 3.29 6.49
N ASP A 127 -3.75 3.73 5.76
CA ASP A 127 -4.29 3.05 4.57
C ASP A 127 -3.56 3.46 3.27
N VAL A 128 -2.70 4.49 3.31
CA VAL A 128 -1.83 4.94 2.19
C VAL A 128 -0.48 4.25 2.29
#